data_AF-A0A973LMW9-F1
#
_entry.id   AF-A0A973LMW9-F1
#
_cell.length_a   1.000
_cell.length_b   1.000
_cell.length_c   1.000
_cell.angle_alpha   90.00
_cell.angle_beta   90.00
_cell.angle_gamma   90.00
#
_symmetry.space_group_name_H-M   'P 1'
#
loop_
_entity.id
_entity.type
_entity.pdbx_description
1 polymer ?
#
loop_
_entity_poly.entity_id
_entity_poly.type
_entity_poly.pdbx_seq_one_letter_code
_entity_poly.pdbx_strand_id
1 'polypeptide(L)'
;RHNVDLMVSEMQQRVLQAKPEIAWGISPSGIWRNKGTDPLGSDTNGGQSYDNLHADTRGWVKKGWLDYIAPQLYWYIGQPPADYSKLVPWWSDVAAGTDTLLWIGQAAYKAGDPAQAPQWQDPAELSKHLTLNRDHAEISGDIWYNANDVKVDRLTSITTAVNDHYQRPALAPVLPRLANGEPPRRPVLAYALRRSGGVEVRAVATGRDEPFQFAIFRFPDHAGQDAFADASNLVAVVPGDRQIRWTDPDGKRGDHYYAVAVDRANRTSRPSNGFRVI
;
A
#
# COMPACT_ATOMS: atom_id res chain seq x y z
N ARG A 1 -19.47 -23.52 -0.74
CA ARG A 1 -18.30 -22.97 -0.01
C ARG A 1 -17.03 -23.80 -0.24
N HIS A 2 -17.02 -25.10 0.10
CA HIS A 2 -15.82 -25.95 -0.07
C HIS A 2 -15.12 -25.83 -1.44
N ASN A 3 -15.87 -25.81 -2.55
CA ASN A 3 -15.28 -25.66 -3.89
C ASN A 3 -14.54 -24.32 -4.07
N VAL A 4 -15.06 -23.23 -3.49
CA VAL A 4 -14.42 -21.91 -3.52
C VAL A 4 -13.17 -21.93 -2.64
N ASP A 5 -13.27 -22.51 -1.44
CA ASP A 5 -12.11 -22.69 -0.54
C ASP A 5 -10.99 -23.50 -1.19
N LEU A 6 -11.34 -24.55 -1.92
CA LEU A 6 -10.38 -25.38 -2.65
C LEU A 6 -9.71 -24.57 -3.76
N MET A 7 -10.48 -23.81 -4.55
CA MET A 7 -9.94 -22.92 -5.58
C MET A 7 -8.96 -21.91 -4.99
N VAL A 8 -9.31 -21.25 -3.88
CA VAL A 8 -8.46 -20.24 -3.24
C VAL A 8 -7.15 -20.85 -2.73
N SER A 9 -7.23 -21.98 -2.02
CA SER A 9 -6.04 -22.61 -1.44
C SER A 9 -5.14 -23.26 -2.50
N GLU A 10 -5.70 -23.92 -3.52
CA GLU A 10 -4.90 -24.49 -4.62
C GLU A 10 -4.27 -23.40 -5.49
N MET A 11 -4.96 -22.28 -5.72
CA MET A 11 -4.38 -21.17 -6.49
C MET A 11 -3.21 -20.54 -5.75
N GLN A 12 -3.33 -20.33 -4.43
CA GLN A 12 -2.20 -19.90 -3.59
C GLN A 12 -1.00 -20.83 -3.80
N GLN A 13 -1.19 -22.15 -3.66
CA GLN A 13 -0.12 -23.13 -3.83
C GLN A 13 0.54 -23.03 -5.21
N ARG A 14 -0.26 -22.91 -6.29
CA ARG A 14 0.24 -22.81 -7.66
C ARG A 14 1.02 -21.51 -7.90
N VAL A 15 0.55 -20.37 -7.38
CA VAL A 15 1.27 -19.09 -7.49
C VAL A 15 2.62 -19.18 -6.79
N LEU A 16 2.65 -19.69 -5.55
CA LEU A 16 3.88 -19.80 -4.77
C LEU A 16 4.89 -20.78 -5.38
N GLN A 17 4.41 -21.86 -6.01
CA GLN A 17 5.26 -22.79 -6.75
C GLN A 17 5.85 -22.17 -8.01
N ALA A 18 5.07 -21.35 -8.72
CA ALA A 18 5.51 -20.74 -9.97
C ALA A 18 6.47 -19.56 -9.74
N LYS A 19 6.11 -18.66 -8.80
CA LYS A 19 6.86 -17.43 -8.49
C LYS A 19 6.64 -17.05 -7.03
N PRO A 20 7.50 -17.52 -6.11
CA PRO A 20 7.32 -17.31 -4.68
C PRO A 20 7.34 -15.82 -4.29
N GLU A 21 7.97 -14.93 -5.06
CA GLU A 21 8.04 -13.51 -4.73
C GLU A 21 6.75 -12.71 -5.00
N ILE A 22 5.76 -13.29 -5.70
CA ILE A 22 4.52 -12.58 -6.08
C ILE A 22 3.48 -12.65 -4.97
N ALA A 23 2.83 -11.52 -4.68
CA ALA A 23 1.69 -11.46 -3.77
C ALA A 23 0.44 -12.14 -4.34
N TRP A 24 -0.22 -12.98 -3.55
CA TRP A 24 -1.53 -13.55 -3.85
C TRP A 24 -2.60 -12.95 -2.93
N GLY A 25 -3.65 -12.38 -3.50
CA GLY A 25 -4.74 -11.80 -2.71
C GLY A 25 -6.05 -11.69 -3.47
N ILE A 26 -7.11 -11.40 -2.71
CA ILE A 26 -8.49 -11.36 -3.22
C ILE A 26 -9.17 -10.08 -2.74
N SER A 27 -9.95 -9.45 -3.62
CA SER A 27 -10.83 -8.33 -3.27
C SER A 27 -12.29 -8.81 -3.17
N PRO A 28 -12.79 -9.15 -1.96
CA PRO A 28 -14.17 -9.58 -1.79
C PRO A 28 -15.14 -8.42 -1.56
N SER A 29 -16.45 -8.72 -1.55
CA SER A 29 -17.45 -7.82 -0.97
C SER A 29 -17.08 -7.42 0.46
N GLY A 30 -17.35 -6.17 0.83
CA GLY A 30 -16.98 -5.62 2.13
C GLY A 30 -17.70 -6.22 3.34
N ILE A 31 -18.79 -6.96 3.16
CA ILE A 31 -19.50 -7.65 4.25
C ILE A 31 -19.30 -9.17 4.09
N TRP A 32 -18.60 -9.78 5.06
CA TRP A 32 -18.51 -11.24 5.18
C TRP A 32 -19.83 -11.85 5.65
N ARG A 33 -20.24 -11.46 6.87
CA ARG A 33 -21.53 -11.76 7.49
C ARG A 33 -21.95 -10.58 8.37
N ASN A 34 -23.25 -10.41 8.52
CA ASN A 34 -23.90 -9.48 9.43
C ASN A 34 -23.91 -10.06 10.84
N LYS A 35 -23.73 -9.21 11.86
CA LYS A 35 -23.76 -9.60 13.28
C LYS A 35 -25.06 -10.30 13.69
N GLY A 36 -26.18 -9.93 13.06
CA GLY A 36 -27.48 -10.57 13.28
C GLY A 36 -27.58 -12.01 12.74
N THR A 37 -26.70 -12.41 11.81
CA THR A 37 -26.63 -13.78 11.28
C THR A 37 -25.55 -14.60 11.98
N ASP A 38 -24.43 -13.97 12.35
CA ASP A 38 -23.29 -14.59 13.01
C ASP A 38 -22.68 -13.62 14.02
N PRO A 39 -22.48 -13.98 15.30
CA PRO A 39 -21.92 -13.07 16.30
C PRO A 39 -20.51 -12.57 15.99
N LEU A 40 -19.78 -13.25 15.09
CA LEU A 40 -18.46 -12.82 14.59
C LEU A 40 -18.56 -11.87 13.39
N GLY A 41 -19.76 -11.62 12.87
CA GLY A 41 -20.03 -10.72 11.76
C GLY A 41 -19.90 -9.25 12.12
N SER A 42 -19.83 -8.40 11.10
CA SER A 42 -19.77 -6.95 11.28
C SER A 42 -21.14 -6.39 11.67
N ASP A 43 -21.17 -5.26 12.37
CA ASP A 43 -22.42 -4.57 12.75
C ASP A 43 -23.06 -3.86 11.53
N THR A 44 -23.55 -4.68 10.61
CA THR A 44 -24.14 -4.33 9.33
C THR A 44 -25.39 -5.17 9.07
N ASN A 45 -26.15 -4.81 8.03
CA ASN A 45 -27.35 -5.55 7.61
C ASN A 45 -27.44 -5.65 6.07
N GLY A 46 -26.29 -5.83 5.41
CA GLY A 46 -26.16 -5.85 3.95
C GLY A 46 -26.04 -7.26 3.36
N GLY A 47 -25.71 -7.34 2.07
CA GLY A 47 -25.45 -8.62 1.40
C GLY A 47 -24.17 -9.28 1.90
N GLN A 48 -24.24 -10.57 2.22
CA GLN A 48 -23.19 -11.32 2.92
C GLN A 48 -22.41 -12.20 1.94
N SER A 49 -21.09 -12.01 1.81
CA SER A 49 -20.27 -12.80 0.89
C SER A 49 -20.24 -14.29 1.25
N TYR A 50 -20.30 -14.61 2.54
CA TYR A 50 -20.30 -15.99 3.03
C TYR A 50 -21.53 -16.78 2.56
N ASP A 51 -22.70 -16.16 2.62
CA ASP A 51 -23.99 -16.79 2.34
C ASP A 51 -24.34 -16.70 0.86
N ASN A 52 -24.20 -15.51 0.26
CA ASN A 52 -24.65 -15.23 -1.12
C ASN A 52 -23.64 -15.65 -2.19
N LEU A 53 -22.33 -15.56 -1.88
CA LEU A 53 -21.25 -15.79 -2.85
C LEU A 53 -20.42 -17.02 -2.50
N HIS A 54 -20.76 -17.71 -1.42
CA HIS A 54 -20.01 -18.84 -0.90
C HIS A 54 -18.54 -18.53 -0.60
N ALA A 55 -18.23 -17.27 -0.29
CA ALA A 55 -16.88 -16.76 -0.06
C ALA A 55 -16.61 -16.62 1.45
N ASP A 56 -15.89 -17.57 2.05
CA ASP A 56 -15.51 -17.51 3.47
C ASP A 56 -14.23 -16.68 3.68
N THR A 57 -14.33 -15.39 3.40
CA THR A 57 -13.21 -14.45 3.40
C THR A 57 -12.52 -14.34 4.75
N ARG A 58 -13.28 -14.36 5.85
CA ARG A 58 -12.72 -14.42 7.21
C ARG A 58 -11.94 -15.73 7.41
N GLY A 59 -12.49 -16.85 6.96
CA GLY A 59 -11.80 -18.14 6.99
C GLY A 59 -10.49 -18.14 6.21
N TRP A 60 -10.45 -17.52 5.03
CA TRP A 60 -9.24 -17.46 4.19
C TRP A 60 -8.11 -16.68 4.87
N VAL A 61 -8.44 -15.54 5.50
CA VAL A 61 -7.48 -14.73 6.29
C VAL A 61 -6.97 -15.55 7.48
N LYS A 62 -7.86 -16.11 8.30
CA LYS A 62 -7.44 -16.84 9.51
C LYS A 62 -6.68 -18.13 9.22
N LYS A 63 -6.82 -18.71 8.01
CA LYS A 63 -6.04 -19.88 7.55
C LYS A 63 -4.72 -19.50 6.86
N GLY A 64 -4.43 -18.22 6.65
CA GLY A 64 -3.22 -17.77 5.94
C GLY A 64 -3.21 -18.12 4.45
N TRP A 65 -4.39 -18.17 3.80
CA TRP A 65 -4.49 -18.50 2.38
C TRP A 65 -4.24 -17.31 1.45
N LEU A 66 -4.06 -16.12 2.00
CA LEU A 66 -3.89 -14.86 1.28
C LEU A 66 -2.69 -14.08 1.84
N ASP A 67 -1.84 -13.57 0.95
CA ASP A 67 -0.81 -12.59 1.31
C ASP A 67 -1.44 -11.23 1.62
N TYR A 68 -2.53 -10.89 0.92
CA TYR A 68 -3.34 -9.72 1.22
C TYR A 68 -4.83 -9.95 0.95
N ILE A 69 -5.67 -9.20 1.64
CA ILE A 69 -7.12 -9.11 1.38
C ILE A 69 -7.52 -7.66 1.13
N ALA A 70 -8.43 -7.46 0.17
CA ALA A 70 -8.87 -6.13 -0.23
C ALA A 70 -10.39 -5.94 -0.21
N PRO A 71 -11.04 -5.87 0.97
CA PRO A 71 -12.49 -5.75 1.05
C PRO A 71 -13.00 -4.47 0.39
N GLN A 72 -14.05 -4.60 -0.41
CA GLN A 72 -14.69 -3.51 -1.13
C GLN A 72 -15.60 -2.70 -0.19
N LEU A 73 -15.03 -1.71 0.51
CA LEU A 73 -15.76 -0.83 1.43
C LEU A 73 -16.36 0.37 0.68
N TYR A 74 -17.33 0.09 -0.20
CA TYR A 74 -17.87 1.06 -1.14
C TYR A 74 -19.07 1.85 -0.60
N TRP A 75 -19.02 2.21 0.67
CA TRP A 75 -20.08 2.95 1.37
C TRP A 75 -19.48 4.18 2.05
N TYR A 76 -20.26 5.24 2.21
CA TYR A 76 -19.81 6.45 2.90
C TYR A 76 -19.78 6.22 4.43
N ILE A 77 -19.03 7.05 5.16
CA ILE A 77 -19.00 7.00 6.63
C ILE A 77 -20.40 7.29 7.19
N GLY A 78 -20.95 6.35 7.95
CA GLY A 78 -22.29 6.43 8.51
C GLY A 78 -23.39 5.84 7.61
N GLN A 79 -23.09 5.21 6.47
CA GLN A 79 -24.10 4.70 5.54
C GLN A 79 -24.81 3.43 6.06
N PRO A 80 -26.12 3.45 6.35
CA PRO A 80 -26.87 2.22 6.58
C PRO A 80 -27.16 1.51 5.25
N PRO A 81 -27.15 0.17 5.19
CA PRO A 81 -26.91 -0.77 6.28
C PRO A 81 -25.43 -1.20 6.44
N ALA A 82 -24.49 -0.51 5.79
CA ALA A 82 -23.11 -0.96 5.60
C ALA A 82 -22.12 0.19 5.89
N ASP A 83 -22.10 0.63 7.15
CA ASP A 83 -21.35 1.80 7.56
C ASP A 83 -19.84 1.55 7.45
N TYR A 84 -19.15 2.39 6.68
CA TYR A 84 -17.70 2.34 6.51
C TYR A 84 -16.98 2.34 7.88
N SER A 85 -17.43 3.17 8.82
CA SER A 85 -16.83 3.30 10.15
C SER A 85 -16.99 2.08 11.04
N LYS A 86 -17.90 1.17 10.70
CA LYS A 86 -18.07 -0.13 11.36
C LYS A 86 -17.30 -1.25 10.67
N LEU A 87 -17.14 -1.14 9.34
CA LEU A 87 -16.47 -2.15 8.54
C LEU A 87 -14.95 -2.07 8.64
N VAL A 88 -14.38 -0.87 8.71
CA VAL A 88 -12.94 -0.66 8.88
C VAL A 88 -12.40 -1.37 10.14
N PRO A 89 -12.86 -1.08 11.36
CA PRO A 89 -12.37 -1.76 12.57
C PRO A 89 -12.61 -3.28 12.51
N TRP A 90 -13.76 -3.71 11.96
CA TRP A 90 -14.05 -5.15 11.84
C TRP A 90 -13.04 -5.88 10.95
N TRP A 91 -12.68 -5.31 9.80
CA TRP A 91 -11.64 -5.90 8.94
C TRP A 91 -10.26 -5.84 9.57
N SER A 92 -9.95 -4.76 10.31
CA SER A 92 -8.73 -4.66 11.13
C SER A 92 -8.62 -5.86 12.08
N ASP A 93 -9.68 -6.14 12.85
CA ASP A 93 -9.73 -7.27 13.79
C ASP A 93 -9.61 -8.64 13.09
N VAL A 94 -10.13 -8.75 11.87
CA VAL A 94 -9.97 -9.96 11.04
C VAL A 94 -8.52 -10.15 10.62
N ALA A 95 -7.80 -9.09 10.25
CA ALA A 95 -6.38 -9.16 9.88
C ALA A 95 -5.45 -9.27 11.08
N ALA A 96 -5.85 -8.76 12.25
CA ALA A 96 -5.05 -8.74 13.46
C ALA A 96 -4.56 -10.15 13.85
N GLY A 97 -3.27 -10.23 14.16
CA GLY A 97 -2.57 -11.48 14.52
C GLY A 97 -2.38 -12.46 13.36
N THR A 98 -2.53 -12.01 12.11
CA THR A 98 -2.27 -12.83 10.91
C THR A 98 -1.18 -12.21 10.05
N ASP A 99 -0.63 -12.99 9.13
CA ASP A 99 0.34 -12.54 8.12
C ASP A 99 -0.35 -11.96 6.86
N THR A 100 -1.68 -11.84 6.85
CA THR A 100 -2.44 -11.28 5.73
C THR A 100 -2.50 -9.76 5.82
N LEU A 101 -1.94 -9.07 4.84
CA LEU A 101 -2.04 -7.61 4.72
C LEU A 101 -3.47 -7.17 4.41
N LEU A 102 -3.93 -6.08 5.01
CA LEU A 102 -5.25 -5.51 4.74
C LEU A 102 -5.11 -4.22 3.92
N TRP A 103 -5.73 -4.19 2.73
CA TRP A 103 -5.81 -3.01 1.87
C TRP A 103 -7.27 -2.63 1.61
N ILE A 104 -7.70 -1.41 1.90
CA ILE A 104 -9.12 -1.07 1.77
C ILE A 104 -9.50 -0.72 0.33
N GLY A 105 -10.53 -1.37 -0.20
CA GLY A 105 -11.10 -0.99 -1.49
C GLY A 105 -11.93 0.29 -1.38
N GLN A 106 -11.49 1.35 -2.07
CA GLN A 106 -12.11 2.68 -2.08
C GLN A 106 -12.96 2.90 -3.34
N ALA A 107 -14.16 3.46 -3.19
CA ALA A 107 -15.10 3.70 -4.29
C ALA A 107 -14.93 5.10 -4.94
N ALA A 108 -13.80 5.33 -5.64
CA ALA A 108 -13.57 6.59 -6.35
C ALA A 108 -14.72 6.96 -7.30
N TYR A 109 -15.35 5.96 -7.95
CA TYR A 109 -16.45 6.18 -8.90
C TYR A 109 -17.71 6.81 -8.29
N LYS A 110 -17.91 6.71 -6.97
CA LYS A 110 -19.09 7.29 -6.31
C LYS A 110 -18.91 8.76 -5.97
N ALA A 111 -17.67 9.20 -5.73
CA ALA A 111 -17.39 10.58 -5.35
C ALA A 111 -17.76 11.53 -6.50
N GLY A 112 -18.69 12.45 -6.22
CA GLY A 112 -19.22 13.40 -7.18
C GLY A 112 -20.10 12.82 -8.30
N ASP A 113 -20.55 11.57 -8.19
CA ASP A 113 -21.59 11.03 -9.06
C ASP A 113 -22.95 11.58 -8.62
N PRO A 114 -23.70 12.33 -9.48
CA PRO A 114 -24.99 12.91 -9.12
C PRO A 114 -26.06 11.90 -8.71
N ALA A 115 -25.90 10.61 -9.05
CA ALA A 115 -26.80 9.54 -8.63
C ALA A 115 -26.55 9.06 -7.19
N GLN A 116 -25.47 9.51 -6.54
CA GLN A 116 -25.09 9.08 -5.19
C GLN A 116 -25.62 10.02 -4.11
N ALA A 117 -25.62 9.51 -2.87
CA ALA A 117 -26.05 10.25 -1.68
C ALA A 117 -25.22 11.53 -1.46
N PRO A 118 -25.76 12.53 -0.70
CA PRO A 118 -25.08 13.82 -0.46
C PRO A 118 -23.68 13.70 0.12
N GLN A 119 -23.40 12.68 0.93
CA GLN A 119 -22.07 12.43 1.51
C GLN A 119 -21.01 12.21 0.43
N TRP A 120 -21.38 11.55 -0.67
CA TRP A 120 -20.48 11.37 -1.82
C TRP A 120 -20.27 12.66 -2.62
N GLN A 121 -21.02 13.72 -2.35
CA GLN A 121 -20.81 15.05 -2.93
C GLN A 121 -19.86 15.91 -2.08
N ASP A 122 -19.43 15.42 -0.92
CA ASP A 122 -18.39 16.07 -0.12
C ASP A 122 -17.01 15.73 -0.71
N PRO A 123 -16.21 16.73 -1.16
CA PRO A 123 -14.86 16.47 -1.66
C PRO A 123 -13.96 15.80 -0.63
N ALA A 124 -14.25 15.94 0.67
CA ALA A 124 -13.47 15.34 1.74
C ALA A 124 -13.87 13.89 2.08
N GLU A 125 -14.95 13.32 1.52
CA GLU A 125 -15.42 11.98 1.95
C GLU A 125 -14.34 10.90 1.83
N LEU A 126 -13.65 10.85 0.69
CA LEU A 126 -12.54 9.91 0.47
C LEU A 126 -11.33 10.21 1.37
N SER A 127 -11.06 11.48 1.68
CA SER A 127 -9.99 11.85 2.63
C SER A 127 -10.33 11.41 4.06
N LYS A 128 -11.60 11.54 4.48
CA LYS A 128 -12.06 11.04 5.78
C LYS A 128 -11.95 9.52 5.89
N HIS A 129 -12.20 8.78 4.80
CA HIS A 129 -11.97 7.33 4.76
C HIS A 129 -10.51 6.98 5.08
N LEU A 130 -9.56 7.66 4.42
CA LEU A 130 -8.12 7.44 4.62
C LEU A 130 -7.66 7.89 6.02
N THR A 131 -8.24 8.97 6.54
CA THR A 131 -7.99 9.41 7.92
C THR A 131 -8.40 8.33 8.91
N LEU A 132 -9.62 7.79 8.78
CA LEU A 132 -10.08 6.69 9.62
C LEU A 132 -9.20 5.44 9.46
N ASN A 133 -8.83 5.09 8.22
CA ASN A 133 -7.96 3.92 7.97
C ASN A 133 -6.62 4.03 8.70
N ARG A 134 -6.06 5.23 8.87
CA ARG A 134 -4.79 5.46 9.57
C ARG A 134 -4.86 5.23 11.08
N ASP A 135 -6.06 5.22 11.66
CA ASP A 135 -6.26 4.91 13.09
C ASP A 135 -6.16 3.39 13.37
N HIS A 136 -5.96 2.57 12.33
CA HIS A 136 -5.95 1.12 12.38
C HIS A 136 -4.62 0.56 11.83
N ALA A 137 -3.76 0.06 12.72
CA ALA A 137 -2.40 -0.37 12.38
C ALA A 137 -2.34 -1.55 11.39
N GLU A 138 -3.39 -2.38 11.34
CA GLU A 138 -3.46 -3.50 10.39
C GLU A 138 -3.72 -3.06 8.95
N ILE A 139 -4.23 -1.84 8.73
CA ILE A 139 -4.49 -1.31 7.39
C ILE A 139 -3.20 -0.74 6.82
N SER A 140 -2.71 -1.39 5.76
CA SER A 140 -1.42 -1.08 5.14
C SER A 140 -1.52 -0.39 3.78
N GLY A 141 -2.74 -0.06 3.33
CA GLY A 141 -2.96 0.68 2.09
C GLY A 141 -4.41 0.70 1.62
N ASP A 142 -4.60 1.28 0.42
CA ASP A 142 -5.89 1.49 -0.22
C ASP A 142 -5.82 1.09 -1.70
N ILE A 143 -6.93 0.58 -2.26
CA ILE A 143 -7.09 0.29 -3.69
C ILE A 143 -8.27 1.07 -4.24
N TRP A 144 -8.03 1.95 -5.21
CA TRP A 144 -9.05 2.80 -5.80
C TRP A 144 -9.81 2.11 -6.94
N TYR A 145 -11.12 1.95 -6.80
CA TYR A 145 -12.02 1.53 -7.87
C TYR A 145 -12.72 2.74 -8.51
N ASN A 146 -12.41 3.12 -9.75
CA ASN A 146 -11.35 2.57 -10.62
C ASN A 146 -10.47 3.69 -11.19
N ALA A 147 -9.43 3.29 -11.95
CA ALA A 147 -8.43 4.21 -12.50
C ALA A 147 -9.03 5.33 -13.38
N ASN A 148 -10.14 5.09 -14.09
CA ASN A 148 -10.80 6.14 -14.87
C ASN A 148 -11.37 7.21 -13.94
N ASP A 149 -12.06 6.81 -12.87
CA ASP A 149 -12.65 7.74 -11.91
C ASP A 149 -11.58 8.48 -11.10
N VAL A 150 -10.47 7.81 -10.79
CA VAL A 150 -9.27 8.45 -10.21
C VAL A 150 -8.75 9.57 -11.11
N LYS A 151 -8.72 9.33 -12.42
CA LYS A 151 -8.26 10.32 -13.41
C LYS A 151 -9.27 11.45 -13.64
N VAL A 152 -10.57 11.14 -13.64
CA VAL A 152 -11.63 12.12 -13.87
C VAL A 152 -11.76 13.09 -12.70
N ASP A 153 -11.67 12.58 -11.46
CA ASP A 153 -11.70 13.39 -10.23
C ASP A 153 -12.84 14.43 -10.17
N ARG A 154 -14.09 13.96 -10.31
CA ARG A 154 -15.28 14.77 -10.62
C ARG A 154 -15.50 16.00 -9.73
N LEU A 155 -15.13 15.93 -8.45
CA LEU A 155 -15.27 17.02 -7.48
C LEU A 155 -13.97 17.26 -6.70
N THR A 156 -12.81 16.99 -7.30
CA THR A 156 -11.49 17.11 -6.64
C THR A 156 -11.32 16.23 -5.40
N SER A 157 -12.14 15.19 -5.22
CA SER A 157 -12.06 14.28 -4.08
C SER A 157 -10.77 13.47 -4.05
N ILE A 158 -10.25 13.08 -5.22
CA ILE A 158 -8.98 12.38 -5.34
C ILE A 158 -7.83 13.35 -5.12
N THR A 159 -7.90 14.54 -5.71
CA THR A 159 -6.92 15.61 -5.45
C THR A 159 -6.85 15.91 -3.94
N THR A 160 -7.99 16.01 -3.25
CA THR A 160 -8.07 16.20 -1.80
C THR A 160 -7.38 15.05 -1.07
N ALA A 161 -7.74 13.79 -1.37
CA ALA A 161 -7.11 12.62 -0.74
C ALA A 161 -5.58 12.57 -0.98
N VAL A 162 -5.11 12.92 -2.18
CA VAL A 162 -3.68 13.00 -2.51
C VAL A 162 -3.00 14.08 -1.68
N ASN A 163 -3.58 15.28 -1.63
CA ASN A 163 -3.07 16.44 -0.88
C ASN A 163 -2.96 16.16 0.62
N ASP A 164 -3.92 15.43 1.18
CA ASP A 164 -3.95 15.14 2.61
C ASP A 164 -3.07 13.93 2.99
N HIS A 165 -2.97 12.92 2.11
CA HIS A 165 -2.41 11.61 2.49
C HIS A 165 -1.22 11.12 1.67
N TYR A 166 -1.09 11.48 0.39
CA TYR A 166 -0.10 10.91 -0.54
C TYR A 166 0.99 11.90 -0.95
N GLN A 167 1.42 12.76 -0.01
CA GLN A 167 2.40 13.82 -0.26
C GLN A 167 3.85 13.36 -0.36
N ARG A 168 4.12 12.08 -0.13
CA ARG A 168 5.46 11.50 -0.15
C ARG A 168 5.46 10.18 -0.92
N PRO A 169 6.55 9.84 -1.61
CA PRO A 169 6.74 8.51 -2.13
C PRO A 169 6.64 7.47 -1.01
N ALA A 170 6.20 6.27 -1.36
CA ALA A 170 6.13 5.13 -0.46
C ALA A 170 6.71 3.90 -1.14
N LEU A 171 7.29 3.01 -0.34
CA LEU A 171 7.58 1.65 -0.76
C LEU A 171 6.36 0.78 -0.46
N ALA A 172 6.08 -0.18 -1.34
CA ALA A 172 5.09 -1.19 -1.04
C ALA A 172 5.55 -2.06 0.15
N PRO A 173 4.63 -2.55 0.99
CA PRO A 173 4.99 -3.38 2.13
C PRO A 173 5.67 -4.67 1.68
N VAL A 174 6.59 -5.16 2.52
CA VAL A 174 7.18 -6.48 2.36
C VAL A 174 6.17 -7.51 2.84
N LEU A 175 5.89 -8.53 2.04
CA LEU A 175 5.02 -9.63 2.47
C LEU A 175 5.65 -10.32 3.69
N PRO A 176 4.90 -10.59 4.77
CA PRO A 176 5.47 -11.19 5.99
C PRO A 176 6.26 -12.48 5.73
N ARG A 177 5.75 -13.35 4.86
CA ARG A 177 6.44 -14.60 4.46
C ARG A 177 7.76 -14.40 3.73
N LEU A 178 8.03 -13.22 3.17
CA LEU A 178 9.26 -12.87 2.45
C LEU A 178 10.23 -12.04 3.29
N ALA A 179 9.80 -11.51 4.44
CA ALA A 179 10.52 -10.51 5.23
C ALA A 179 11.91 -10.97 5.70
N ASN A 180 12.07 -12.27 5.97
CA ASN A 180 13.32 -12.84 6.48
C ASN A 180 14.28 -13.35 5.37
N GLY A 181 13.99 -13.06 4.10
CA GLY A 181 14.90 -13.42 3.00
C GLY A 181 16.12 -12.50 2.93
N GLU A 182 17.14 -12.92 2.16
CA GLU A 182 18.35 -12.12 1.97
C GLU A 182 18.01 -10.79 1.25
N PRO A 183 18.33 -9.62 1.84
CA PRO A 183 18.06 -8.33 1.22
C PRO A 183 19.01 -8.08 0.04
N PRO A 184 18.65 -7.16 -0.89
CA PRO A 184 19.54 -6.78 -1.98
C PRO A 184 20.84 -6.17 -1.44
N ARG A 185 21.90 -6.23 -2.25
CA ARG A 185 23.20 -5.68 -1.85
C ARG A 185 23.14 -4.16 -1.72
N ARG A 186 23.88 -3.65 -0.73
CA ARG A 186 24.04 -2.22 -0.48
C ARG A 186 24.57 -1.52 -1.74
N PRO A 187 23.88 -0.50 -2.26
CA PRO A 187 24.38 0.23 -3.42
C PRO A 187 25.43 1.26 -3.04
N VAL A 188 26.07 1.82 -4.06
CA VAL A 188 26.96 2.97 -3.92
C VAL A 188 26.24 4.19 -4.50
N LEU A 189 26.16 5.26 -3.72
CA LEU A 189 25.83 6.56 -4.26
C LEU A 189 27.15 7.13 -4.78
N ALA A 190 27.28 7.33 -6.09
CA ALA A 190 28.53 7.75 -6.72
C ALA A 190 28.74 9.26 -6.61
N TYR A 191 27.67 10.04 -6.65
CA TYR A 191 27.68 11.48 -6.38
C TYR A 191 26.26 12.01 -6.11
N ALA A 192 26.20 13.19 -5.49
CA ALA A 192 25.06 14.11 -5.49
C ALA A 192 25.58 15.51 -5.85
N LEU A 193 25.22 16.01 -7.03
CA LEU A 193 25.79 17.24 -7.59
C LEU A 193 24.72 18.27 -7.91
N ARG A 194 24.95 19.52 -7.53
CA ARG A 194 24.06 20.62 -7.89
C ARG A 194 24.13 20.90 -9.40
N ARG A 195 22.95 21.00 -10.02
CA ARG A 195 22.72 21.32 -11.43
C ARG A 195 21.67 22.44 -11.53
N SER A 196 21.41 22.94 -12.74
CA SER A 196 20.43 24.00 -12.97
C SER A 196 18.99 23.63 -12.59
N GLY A 197 18.68 22.32 -12.56
CA GLY A 197 17.35 21.80 -12.22
C GLY A 197 17.24 21.14 -10.85
N GLY A 198 18.20 21.36 -9.94
CA GLY A 198 18.21 20.76 -8.60
C GLY A 198 19.48 19.97 -8.29
N VAL A 199 19.37 18.87 -7.55
CA VAL A 199 20.49 17.98 -7.24
C VAL A 199 20.37 16.68 -8.05
N GLU A 200 21.33 16.45 -8.94
CA GLU A 200 21.46 15.17 -9.64
C GLU A 200 22.18 14.15 -8.75
N VAL A 201 21.53 13.02 -8.50
CA VAL A 201 22.10 11.87 -7.81
C VAL A 201 22.41 10.76 -8.82
N ARG A 202 23.54 10.07 -8.61
CA ARG A 202 23.87 8.84 -9.34
C ARG A 202 24.07 7.70 -8.38
N ALA A 203 23.22 6.68 -8.46
CA ALA A 203 23.35 5.44 -7.68
C ALA A 203 23.79 4.28 -8.59
N VAL A 204 24.56 3.35 -8.02
CA VAL A 204 25.15 2.21 -8.71
C VAL A 204 24.89 0.94 -7.88
N ALA A 205 24.32 -0.07 -8.52
CA ALA A 205 24.12 -1.38 -7.92
C ALA A 205 25.47 -2.07 -7.65
N THR A 206 25.54 -2.87 -6.59
CA THR A 206 26.73 -3.69 -6.29
C THR A 206 26.39 -5.17 -6.39
N GLY A 207 27.39 -5.99 -6.70
CA GLY A 207 27.19 -7.41 -6.95
C GLY A 207 26.80 -7.70 -8.40
N ARG A 208 26.17 -8.86 -8.60
CA ARG A 208 25.78 -9.35 -9.94
C ARG A 208 24.36 -8.96 -10.31
N ASP A 209 23.47 -8.91 -9.32
CA ASP A 209 22.05 -8.68 -9.52
C ASP A 209 21.72 -7.19 -9.53
N GLU A 210 20.77 -6.82 -10.40
CA GLU A 210 20.20 -5.48 -10.45
C GLU A 210 19.04 -5.40 -9.45
N PRO A 211 18.95 -4.32 -8.66
CA PRO A 211 17.78 -4.11 -7.82
C PRO A 211 16.56 -3.85 -8.68
N PHE A 212 15.38 -4.13 -8.14
CA PHE A 212 14.13 -3.82 -8.80
C PHE A 212 13.88 -2.29 -8.83
N GLN A 213 14.23 -1.61 -7.74
CA GLN A 213 14.11 -0.17 -7.58
C GLN A 213 15.24 0.39 -6.72
N PHE A 214 15.45 1.71 -6.81
CA PHE A 214 16.19 2.47 -5.81
C PHE A 214 15.25 3.40 -5.05
N ALA A 215 15.31 3.36 -3.72
CA ALA A 215 14.73 4.36 -2.85
C ALA A 215 15.80 5.43 -2.55
N ILE A 216 15.50 6.68 -2.88
CA ILE A 216 16.40 7.83 -2.71
C ILE A 216 15.92 8.65 -1.53
N PHE A 217 16.79 8.81 -0.54
CA PHE A 217 16.52 9.59 0.66
C PHE A 217 17.34 10.87 0.65
N ARG A 218 16.74 11.94 1.19
CA ARG A 218 17.37 13.25 1.39
C ARG A 218 17.18 13.69 2.83
N PHE A 219 18.28 13.95 3.52
CA PHE A 219 18.30 14.45 4.89
C PHE A 219 18.97 15.82 4.96
N PRO A 220 18.58 16.68 5.92
CA PRO A 220 19.27 17.95 6.16
C PRO A 220 20.70 17.75 6.70
N ASP A 221 20.93 16.66 7.43
CA ASP A 221 22.21 16.30 8.07
C ASP A 221 22.59 14.84 7.78
N HIS A 222 23.76 14.42 8.24
CA HIS A 222 24.18 13.02 8.15
C HIS A 222 23.19 12.10 8.90
N ALA A 223 22.69 11.08 8.21
CA ALA A 223 21.75 10.11 8.74
C ALA A 223 22.43 8.76 9.06
N GLY A 224 22.14 8.24 10.25
CA GLY A 224 22.48 6.87 10.66
C GLY A 224 21.52 5.83 10.08
N GLN A 225 21.79 4.54 10.30
CA GLN A 225 21.02 3.45 9.70
C GLN A 225 19.53 3.43 10.10
N ASP A 226 19.20 3.82 11.34
CA ASP A 226 17.83 3.76 11.85
C ASP A 226 16.91 4.83 11.24
N ALA A 227 17.49 5.90 10.67
CA ALA A 227 16.75 7.00 10.05
C ALA A 227 16.05 6.62 8.72
N PHE A 228 16.24 5.37 8.26
CA PHE A 228 15.65 4.82 7.04
C PHE A 228 14.46 3.89 7.34
N ALA A 229 14.12 3.70 8.62
CA ALA A 229 12.97 2.89 9.03
C ALA A 229 11.62 3.59 8.74
N ASP A 230 11.61 4.92 8.69
CA ASP A 230 10.45 5.70 8.27
C ASP A 230 10.70 6.43 6.93
N ALA A 231 9.62 6.64 6.17
CA ALA A 231 9.70 7.23 4.83
C ALA A 231 9.69 8.77 4.83
N SER A 232 9.85 9.44 5.97
CA SER A 232 9.71 10.92 6.05
C SER A 232 10.74 11.67 5.20
N ASN A 233 11.89 11.03 4.94
CA ASN A 233 12.98 11.58 4.14
C ASN A 233 13.13 10.87 2.78
N LEU A 234 12.20 9.99 2.41
CA LEU A 234 12.15 9.37 1.09
C LEU A 234 11.65 10.40 0.08
N VAL A 235 12.48 10.75 -0.90
CA VAL A 235 12.16 11.77 -1.92
C VAL A 235 11.87 11.17 -3.29
N ALA A 236 12.31 9.94 -3.56
CA ALA A 236 11.93 9.22 -4.76
C ALA A 236 12.06 7.70 -4.60
N VAL A 237 11.23 6.98 -5.36
CA VAL A 237 11.43 5.57 -5.69
C VAL A 237 11.55 5.50 -7.21
N VAL A 238 12.71 5.08 -7.70
CA VAL A 238 13.03 5.06 -9.14
C VAL A 238 13.26 3.62 -9.61
N PRO A 239 12.97 3.29 -10.88
CA PRO A 239 13.29 1.98 -11.45
C PRO A 239 14.77 1.63 -11.24
N GLY A 240 15.05 0.37 -10.92
CA GLY A 240 16.40 -0.14 -10.75
C GLY A 240 17.07 -0.47 -12.08
N ASP A 241 18.40 -0.35 -12.08
CA ASP A 241 19.32 -0.71 -13.17
C ASP A 241 20.71 -0.86 -12.51
N ARG A 242 21.75 -1.30 -13.24
CA ARG A 242 23.15 -1.27 -12.77
C ARG A 242 23.56 0.12 -12.31
N GLN A 243 23.06 1.16 -12.97
CA GLN A 243 23.29 2.55 -12.60
C GLN A 243 22.10 3.41 -12.98
N ILE A 244 21.73 4.35 -12.11
CA ILE A 244 20.67 5.33 -12.37
C ILE A 244 21.18 6.75 -12.19
N ARG A 245 20.51 7.68 -12.87
CA ARG A 245 20.59 9.11 -12.56
C ARG A 245 19.18 9.62 -12.33
N TRP A 246 19.01 10.41 -11.29
CA TRP A 246 17.75 11.06 -10.97
C TRP A 246 18.03 12.47 -10.46
N THR A 247 17.11 13.41 -10.67
CA THR A 247 17.26 14.80 -10.23
C THR A 247 16.18 15.13 -9.22
N ASP A 248 16.60 15.54 -8.02
CA ASP A 248 15.74 16.12 -7.01
C ASP A 248 15.59 17.62 -7.28
N PRO A 249 14.41 18.11 -7.71
CA PRO A 249 14.20 19.53 -8.00
C PRO A 249 14.26 20.42 -6.76
N ASP A 250 13.95 19.86 -5.59
CA ASP A 250 13.90 20.60 -4.31
C ASP A 250 15.24 20.50 -3.55
N GLY A 251 16.18 19.72 -4.07
CA GLY A 251 17.50 19.53 -3.51
C GLY A 251 18.35 20.79 -3.49
N LYS A 252 19.08 21.00 -2.40
CA LYS A 252 19.91 22.18 -2.18
C LYS A 252 21.29 21.83 -1.61
N ARG A 253 22.15 22.86 -1.61
CA ARG A 253 23.47 22.79 -0.98
C ARG A 253 23.33 22.44 0.51
N GLY A 254 24.17 21.53 0.97
CA GLY A 254 24.17 21.06 2.36
C GLY A 254 23.40 19.77 2.58
N ASP A 255 22.44 19.44 1.71
CA ASP A 255 21.65 18.21 1.84
C ASP A 255 22.53 16.95 1.75
N HIS A 256 22.08 15.90 2.43
CA HIS A 256 22.70 14.58 2.45
C HIS A 256 21.81 13.56 1.74
N TYR A 257 22.30 13.00 0.63
CA TYR A 257 21.59 11.99 -0.14
C TYR A 257 22.09 10.59 0.15
N TYR A 258 21.17 9.63 0.11
CA TYR A 258 21.45 8.20 0.25
C TYR A 258 20.58 7.42 -0.74
N ALA A 259 21.11 6.32 -1.28
CA ALA A 259 20.34 5.33 -2.01
C ALA A 259 20.20 4.03 -1.20
N VAL A 260 19.04 3.41 -1.29
CA VAL A 260 18.72 2.06 -0.79
C VAL A 260 18.27 1.23 -1.98
N ALA A 261 18.83 0.04 -2.15
CA ALA A 261 18.38 -0.91 -3.16
C ALA A 261 17.13 -1.64 -2.66
N VAL A 262 16.17 -1.84 -3.54
CA VAL A 262 14.90 -2.52 -3.24
C VAL A 262 14.74 -3.67 -4.23
N ASP A 263 14.41 -4.86 -3.74
CA ASP A 263 14.18 -6.03 -4.59
C ASP A 263 12.71 -6.19 -4.98
N ARG A 264 12.39 -7.24 -5.75
CA ARG A 264 11.01 -7.51 -6.23
C ARG A 264 10.03 -7.84 -5.10
N ALA A 265 10.53 -8.26 -3.94
CA ALA A 265 9.75 -8.53 -2.74
C ALA A 265 9.63 -7.29 -1.83
N ASN A 266 10.10 -6.13 -2.30
CA ASN A 266 10.23 -4.86 -1.56
C ASN A 266 11.21 -4.88 -0.38
N ARG A 267 12.07 -5.90 -0.25
CA ARG A 267 13.11 -5.90 0.79
C ARG A 267 14.14 -4.84 0.48
N THR A 268 14.62 -4.16 1.52
CA THR A 268 15.54 -3.04 1.41
C THR A 268 16.96 -3.44 1.82
N SER A 269 17.96 -2.93 1.09
CA SER A 269 19.36 -3.05 1.50
C SER A 269 19.67 -2.10 2.67
N ARG A 270 20.88 -2.23 3.24
CA ARG A 270 21.47 -1.12 4.00
C ARG A 270 21.61 0.14 3.12
N PRO A 271 21.53 1.35 3.68
CA PRO A 271 21.73 2.58 2.92
C PRO A 271 23.16 2.69 2.39
N SER A 272 23.34 3.37 1.25
CA SER A 272 24.63 3.64 0.59
C SER A 272 25.64 4.40 1.47
N ASN A 273 26.78 4.79 0.91
CA ASN A 273 27.82 5.60 1.57
C ASN A 273 27.38 7.03 1.91
N GLY A 274 26.28 7.52 1.34
CA GLY A 274 25.85 8.90 1.52
C GLY A 274 26.70 9.89 0.72
N PHE A 275 26.10 11.00 0.29
CA PHE A 275 26.81 12.12 -0.32
C PHE A 275 26.22 13.44 0.16
N ARG A 276 27.07 14.34 0.64
CA ARG A 276 26.70 15.72 0.96
C ARG A 276 26.85 16.60 -0.28
N VAL A 277 25.84 17.39 -0.59
CA VAL A 277 25.89 18.36 -1.69
C VAL A 277 26.74 19.56 -1.27
N ILE A 278 27.83 19.80 -1.99
CA ILE A 278 28.77 20.91 -1.76
C ILE A 278 28.29 22.21 -2.40
#